data_AF-A0A376VYQ7-F1
#
_entry.id   AF-A0A376VYQ7-F1
#
_cell.length_a   1.000
_cell.length_b   1.000
_cell.length_c   1.000
_cell.angle_alpha   90.00
_cell.angle_beta   90.00
_cell.angle_gamma   90.00
#
_symmetry.space_group_name_H-M   'P 1'
#
loop_
_entity.id
_entity.type
_entity.pdbx_description
1 polymer ?
#
loop_
_entity_poly.entity_id
_entity_poly.type
_entity_poly.pdbx_seq_one_letter_code
_entity_poly.pdbx_strand_id
1 'polypeptide(L)'
;MLQNCAQSNCRIIPKKLRDMKREEICRLLADKVNKLKNKENSLSELLPDVRLLYGETPFARTPVMYEPGIIILFSGHKIGYINERVFRL
;
A
#
# COMPACT_ATOMS: atom_id res chain seq x y z
N MET A 1 25.02 -26.21 13.07
CA MET A 1 25.15 -25.08 12.13
C MET A 1 24.04 -25.27 11.11
N LEU A 2 22.94 -24.53 11.07
CA LEU A 2 22.79 -23.08 11.08
C LEU A 2 21.75 -22.60 12.09
N GLN A 3 22.11 -21.50 12.74
CA GLN A 3 21.31 -20.74 13.68
C GLN A 3 20.19 -19.95 12.96
N ASN A 4 19.03 -19.91 13.63
CA ASN A 4 18.19 -18.72 13.84
C ASN A 4 17.76 -17.90 12.60
N CYS A 5 16.64 -18.29 11.97
CA CYS A 5 15.80 -17.30 11.30
C CYS A 5 14.98 -16.56 12.37
N ALA A 6 15.48 -15.38 12.71
CA ALA A 6 14.97 -14.49 13.74
C ALA A 6 13.46 -14.20 13.61
N GLN A 7 12.76 -14.44 14.70
CA GLN A 7 11.55 -13.72 15.06
C GLN A 7 11.86 -12.22 15.14
N SER A 8 11.66 -11.45 14.07
CA SER A 8 11.61 -9.99 14.19
C SER A 8 11.08 -9.33 12.92
N ASN A 9 9.78 -9.01 12.91
CA ASN A 9 9.22 -7.75 12.39
C ASN A 9 7.72 -7.79 12.09
N CYS A 10 6.94 -8.69 12.71
CA CYS A 10 5.52 -8.36 12.90
C CYS A 10 5.44 -7.31 14.02
N ARG A 11 5.75 -6.06 13.66
CA ARG A 11 5.72 -4.92 14.58
C ARG A 11 4.25 -4.62 14.86
N ILE A 12 3.74 -5.20 15.94
CA ILE A 12 2.55 -4.73 16.66
C ILE A 12 2.59 -3.20 16.62
N ILE A 13 1.52 -2.57 16.12
CA ILE A 13 1.44 -1.13 15.92
C ILE A 13 2.08 -0.43 17.13
N PRO A 14 3.20 0.31 16.96
CA PRO A 14 3.92 0.87 18.09
C PRO A 14 2.97 1.75 18.88
N LYS A 15 2.97 1.67 20.22
CA LYS A 15 2.06 2.45 21.09
C LYS A 15 2.01 3.93 20.70
N LYS A 16 3.14 4.45 20.21
CA LYS A 16 3.32 5.81 19.67
C LYS A 16 2.37 6.18 18.53
N LEU A 17 1.91 5.23 17.71
CA LEU A 17 0.96 5.48 16.63
C LEU A 17 -0.49 5.65 17.14
N ARG A 18 -0.79 5.27 18.38
CA ARG A 18 -2.16 5.35 18.95
C ARG A 18 -2.50 6.75 19.47
N ASP A 19 -1.49 7.51 19.88
CA ASP A 19 -1.66 8.86 20.45
C ASP A 19 -1.41 9.98 19.41
N MET A 20 -0.99 9.63 18.19
CA MET A 20 -0.71 10.58 17.13
C MET A 20 -1.99 11.07 16.46
N LYS A 21 -2.02 12.37 16.12
CA LYS A 21 -3.10 12.93 15.33
C LYS A 21 -3.15 12.23 13.96
N ARG A 22 -4.35 11.93 13.48
CA ARG A 22 -4.60 11.19 12.22
C ARG A 22 -3.76 11.72 11.05
N GLU A 23 -3.63 13.03 10.92
CA GLU A 23 -2.83 13.72 9.89
C GLU A 23 -1.36 13.28 9.90
N GLU A 24 -0.77 13.12 11.09
CA GLU A 24 0.63 12.80 11.25
C GLU A 24 0.91 11.33 10.91
N ILE A 25 -0.03 10.45 11.23
CA ILE A 25 -0.01 9.04 10.83
C ILE A 25 -0.11 8.93 9.30
N CYS A 26 -1.06 9.64 8.69
CA CYS A 26 -1.23 9.66 7.23
C CYS A 26 0.05 10.14 6.53
N ARG A 27 0.68 11.21 7.04
CA ARG A 27 1.94 11.73 6.50
C ARG A 27 3.07 10.71 6.63
N LEU A 28 3.24 10.10 7.80
CA LEU A 28 4.27 9.09 8.03
C LEU A 28 4.09 7.86 7.13
N LEU A 29 2.84 7.42 6.93
CA LEU A 29 2.51 6.31 6.04
C LEU A 29 2.82 6.67 4.59
N ALA A 30 2.41 7.86 4.13
CA ALA A 30 2.70 8.35 2.80
C ALA A 30 4.22 8.42 2.54
N ASP A 31 5.00 8.94 3.49
CA ASP A 31 6.47 9.02 3.37
C ASP A 31 7.12 7.64 3.25
N LYS A 32 6.63 6.66 4.01
CA LYS A 32 7.14 5.28 3.93
C LYS A 32 6.80 4.64 2.59
N VAL A 33 5.58 4.82 2.09
CA VAL A 33 5.15 4.28 0.80
C VAL A 33 5.91 4.94 -0.35
N ASN A 34 6.15 6.25 -0.27
CA ASN A 34 6.98 6.96 -1.25
C ASN A 34 8.41 6.40 -1.31
N LYS A 35 9.00 6.01 -0.17
CA LYS A 35 10.31 5.32 -0.17
C LYS A 35 10.27 3.95 -0.83
N LEU A 36 9.11 3.28 -0.82
CA LEU A 36 8.94 1.98 -1.48
C LEU A 36 8.89 2.10 -3.00
N LYS A 37 8.39 3.23 -3.55
CA LYS A 37 8.42 3.50 -5.00
C LYS A 37 9.82 3.30 -5.59
N ASN A 38 10.84 3.78 -4.89
CA ASN A 38 12.24 3.69 -5.35
C ASN A 38 12.84 2.27 -5.25
N LYS A 39 12.15 1.32 -4.62
CA LYS A 39 12.61 -0.05 -4.41
C LYS A 39 11.70 -1.09 -5.08
N GLU A 40 10.86 -0.66 -6.01
CA GLU A 40 9.83 -1.50 -6.64
C GLU A 40 10.37 -2.83 -7.19
N ASN A 41 11.50 -2.81 -7.91
CA ASN A 41 12.11 -4.03 -8.47
C ASN A 41 12.47 -5.07 -7.39
N SER A 42 12.97 -4.62 -6.24
CA SER A 42 13.29 -5.51 -5.12
C SER A 42 12.04 -6.02 -4.40
N LEU A 43 10.91 -5.31 -4.47
CA LEU A 43 9.66 -5.75 -3.86
C LEU A 43 9.03 -6.90 -4.64
N SER A 44 9.02 -6.82 -5.97
CA SER A 44 8.48 -7.88 -6.82
C SER A 44 9.25 -9.20 -6.68
N GLU A 45 10.56 -9.13 -6.42
CA GLU A 45 11.39 -10.32 -6.16
C GLU A 45 11.12 -10.94 -4.77
N LEU A 46 10.83 -10.11 -3.76
CA LEU A 46 10.62 -10.57 -2.38
C LEU A 46 9.17 -10.97 -2.11
N LEU A 47 8.21 -10.33 -2.76
CA LEU A 47 6.77 -10.47 -2.54
C LEU A 47 6.05 -10.44 -3.90
N PRO A 48 6.08 -11.55 -4.66
CA PRO A 48 5.51 -11.60 -6.02
C PRO A 48 4.00 -11.33 -6.04
N ASP A 49 3.30 -11.62 -4.94
CA ASP A 49 1.85 -11.42 -4.81
C ASP A 49 1.46 -9.97 -4.42
N VAL A 50 2.44 -9.12 -4.12
CA VAL A 50 2.21 -7.74 -3.71
C VAL A 50 2.66 -6.79 -4.81
N ARG A 51 1.69 -6.14 -5.46
CA ARG A 51 1.96 -5.13 -6.49
C ARG A 51 1.81 -3.72 -5.93
N LEU A 52 2.83 -2.89 -6.15
CA LEU A 52 2.75 -1.46 -5.84
C LEU A 52 2.18 -0.72 -7.04
N LEU A 53 1.10 0.04 -6.83
CA LEU A 53 0.50 0.90 -7.86
C LEU A 53 0.52 2.33 -7.35
N TYR A 54 1.02 3.27 -8.14
CA TYR A 54 0.99 4.70 -7.83
C TYR A 54 0.71 5.52 -9.07
N GLY A 55 0.10 6.69 -8.87
CA GLY A 55 -0.11 7.70 -9.90
C GLY A 55 -0.09 9.07 -9.25
N GLU A 56 0.59 10.01 -9.89
CA GLU A 56 0.67 11.40 -9.41
C GLU A 56 -0.39 12.29 -10.09
N THR A 57 -0.95 11.83 -11.21
CA THR A 57 -2.00 12.49 -11.98
C THR A 57 -3.21 11.58 -12.15
N PRO A 58 -4.40 12.15 -12.42
CA PRO A 58 -5.57 11.35 -12.75
C PRO A 58 -5.31 10.49 -13.99
N PHE A 59 -5.45 9.17 -13.85
CA PHE A 59 -5.35 8.25 -14.97
C PHE A 59 -6.69 8.12 -15.70
N ALA A 60 -6.62 7.89 -17.00
CA ALA A 60 -7.80 7.56 -17.80
C ALA A 60 -8.46 6.28 -17.29
N ARG A 61 -9.78 6.16 -17.52
CA ARG A 61 -10.55 4.96 -17.16
C ARG A 61 -9.97 3.76 -17.89
N THR A 62 -9.27 2.91 -17.16
CA THR A 62 -8.72 1.67 -17.70
C THR A 62 -9.60 0.54 -17.19
N PRO A 63 -10.20 -0.28 -18.09
CA PRO A 63 -10.91 -1.47 -17.66
C PRO A 63 -9.88 -2.41 -17.04
N VAL A 64 -10.02 -2.68 -15.74
CA VAL A 64 -9.08 -3.57 -15.06
C VAL A 64 -9.76 -4.84 -14.61
N MET A 65 -9.40 -5.95 -15.27
CA MET A 65 -9.58 -7.29 -14.74
C MET A 65 -8.42 -7.55 -13.78
N TYR A 66 -8.57 -7.21 -12.50
CA TYR A 66 -7.61 -7.63 -11.49
C TYR A 66 -7.88 -9.09 -11.11
N GLU A 67 -6.81 -9.83 -10.81
CA GLU A 67 -6.94 -10.99 -9.93
C GLU A 67 -7.55 -10.55 -8.58
N PRO A 68 -8.39 -11.38 -7.94
CA PRO A 68 -8.97 -11.05 -6.65
C PRO A 68 -7.87 -10.65 -5.65
N GLY A 69 -7.98 -9.45 -5.06
CA GLY A 69 -6.95 -8.93 -4.17
C GLY A 69 -7.42 -7.74 -3.34
N ILE A 70 -6.65 -7.41 -2.31
CA ILE A 70 -6.93 -6.28 -1.41
C ILE A 70 -6.16 -5.06 -1.89
N ILE A 71 -6.85 -3.93 -2.09
CA ILE A 71 -6.24 -2.66 -2.45
C ILE A 71 -6.22 -1.77 -1.21
N ILE A 72 -5.02 -1.38 -0.78
CA ILE A 72 -4.82 -0.44 0.32
C ILE A 72 -4.40 0.91 -0.27
N LEU A 73 -5.25 1.93 -0.10
CA LEU A 73 -4.98 3.28 -0.57
C LEU A 73 -4.36 4.12 0.57
N PHE A 74 -3.15 4.63 0.36
CA PHE A 74 -2.44 5.41 1.38
C PHE A 74 -2.65 6.92 1.25
N SER A 75 -2.95 7.41 0.05
CA SER A 75 -3.24 8.83 -0.23
C SER A 75 -4.05 8.97 -1.51
N GLY A 76 -4.89 10.00 -1.59
CA GLY A 76 -5.78 10.26 -2.72
C GLY A 76 -7.14 9.56 -2.59
N HIS A 77 -7.84 9.43 -3.71
CA HIS A 77 -9.13 8.74 -3.81
C HIS A 77 -9.13 7.81 -5.02
N LYS A 78 -9.70 6.60 -4.87
CA LYS A 78 -9.85 5.66 -5.99
C LYS A 78 -11.30 5.61 -6.41
N ILE A 79 -11.57 5.87 -7.68
CA ILE A 79 -12.90 5.75 -8.26
C ILE A 79 -12.97 4.48 -9.11
N GLY A 80 -13.79 3.52 -8.68
CA GLY A 80 -14.10 2.29 -9.42
C GLY A 80 -15.49 2.35 -10.04
N TYR A 81 -15.68 1.64 -11.15
CA TYR A 81 -16.97 1.51 -11.83
C TYR A 81 -17.27 0.02 -12.02
N ILE A 82 -18.43 -0.45 -11.58
CA ILE A 82 -18.91 -1.82 -11.83
C ILE A 82 -20.35 -1.72 -12.29
N ASN A 83 -20.58 -2.05 -13.57
CA ASN A 83 -21.86 -1.83 -14.24
C ASN A 83 -22.31 -0.36 -14.07
N GLU A 84 -23.44 -0.13 -13.42
CA GLU A 84 -23.98 1.22 -13.17
C GLU A 84 -23.57 1.81 -11.81
N ARG A 85 -22.73 1.11 -11.03
CA ARG A 85 -22.32 1.54 -9.69
C ARG A 85 -20.94 2.19 -9.72
N VAL A 86 -20.82 3.29 -8.96
CA VAL A 86 -19.56 4.01 -8.74
C VAL A 86 -19.09 3.79 -7.31
N PHE A 87 -17.85 3.35 -7.14
CA PHE A 87 -17.20 3.14 -5.85
C PHE A 87 -16.16 4.22 -5.62
N ARG A 88 -16.12 4.81 -4.43
CA ARG A 88 -15.09 5.77 -4.02
C ARG A 88 -14.44 5.27 -2.73
N LEU A 89 -13.14 5.00 -2.79
CA LEU A 89 -12.28 4.75 -1.63
C LEU A 89 -11.50 6.00 -1.27
#